data_AF-A0A1W6JXB8-F1
#
_entry.id   AF-A0A1W6JXB8-F1
#
_cell.length_a   1.000
_cell.length_b   1.000
_cell.length_c   1.000
_cell.angle_alpha   90.00
_cell.angle_beta   90.00
_cell.angle_gamma   90.00
#
_symmetry.space_group_name_H-M   'P 1'
#
loop_
_entity.id
_entity.type
_entity.pdbx_description
1 polymer ?
#
loop_
_entity_poly.entity_id
_entity_poly.type
_entity_poly.pdbx_seq_one_letter_code
_entity_poly.pdbx_strand_id
1 'polypeptide(L)'
;MLSFLIGSPAPSWYDLKDIFEEYSNVAVYVDKDNKIEIIKVSDVNDFFLPTSVLLDPSYLNKLKVYYLKLKKYVAFPSFNLELIRYFVQFEKWRAMEYYCGDTFKGGWIIYDCEGEKCEQKQMKHLRLDDSLDSIKEHMKIFEE
;
A
#
# COMPACT_ATOMS: atom_id res chain seq x y z
N MET A 1 13.51 -13.34 -13.44
CA MET A 1 14.38 -12.81 -12.37
C MET A 1 13.63 -12.51 -11.08
N LEU A 2 12.43 -11.92 -11.11
CA LEU A 2 11.61 -11.67 -9.90
C LEU A 2 11.29 -12.94 -9.08
N SER A 3 11.16 -14.09 -9.74
CA SER A 3 10.91 -15.39 -9.09
C SER A 3 12.00 -15.80 -8.08
N PHE A 4 13.22 -15.29 -8.21
CA PHE A 4 14.31 -15.58 -7.26
C PHE A 4 14.16 -14.87 -5.92
N LEU A 5 13.36 -13.79 -5.85
CA LEU A 5 13.08 -13.08 -4.61
C LEU A 5 11.97 -13.77 -3.79
N ILE A 6 11.10 -14.56 -4.44
CA ILE A 6 10.04 -15.27 -3.73
C ILE A 6 10.66 -16.34 -2.82
N GLY A 7 10.26 -16.34 -1.55
CA GLY A 7 10.78 -17.20 -0.49
C GLY A 7 12.08 -16.72 0.16
N SER A 8 12.71 -15.65 -0.36
CA SER A 8 13.90 -15.06 0.27
C SER A 8 13.54 -14.00 1.31
N PRO A 9 14.41 -13.72 2.30
CA PRO A 9 14.27 -12.55 3.15
C PRO A 9 14.14 -11.27 2.32
N ALA A 10 13.28 -10.35 2.75
CA ALA A 10 13.09 -9.08 2.06
C ALA A 10 14.36 -8.19 2.16
N PRO A 11 14.92 -7.76 1.02
CA PRO A 11 15.99 -6.74 0.97
C PRO A 11 15.52 -5.39 1.56
N SER A 12 16.45 -4.44 1.69
CA SER A 12 16.07 -3.11 2.17
C SER A 12 15.15 -2.39 1.18
N TRP A 13 14.41 -1.38 1.66
CA TRP A 13 13.55 -0.57 0.78
C TRP A 13 14.32 0.03 -0.40
N TYR A 14 15.55 0.50 -0.18
CA TYR A 14 16.36 1.12 -1.23
C TYR A 14 16.83 0.09 -2.26
N ASP A 15 17.21 -1.12 -1.83
CA ASP A 15 17.55 -2.19 -2.77
C ASP A 15 16.34 -2.58 -3.63
N LEU A 16 15.15 -2.66 -3.01
CA LEU A 16 13.91 -2.95 -3.74
C LEU A 16 13.57 -1.82 -4.71
N LYS A 17 13.76 -0.55 -4.32
CA LYS A 17 13.58 0.59 -5.21
C LYS A 17 14.44 0.47 -6.47
N ASP A 18 15.72 0.12 -6.32
CA ASP A 18 16.65 -0.03 -7.43
C ASP A 18 16.27 -1.24 -8.32
N ILE A 19 15.90 -2.37 -7.71
CA ILE A 19 15.44 -3.57 -8.44
C ILE A 19 14.18 -3.29 -9.27
N PHE A 20 13.29 -2.44 -8.76
CA PHE A 20 11.98 -2.17 -9.33
C PHE A 20 11.87 -0.80 -10.02
N GLU A 21 13.01 -0.18 -10.36
CA GLU A 21 13.05 1.17 -10.93
C GLU A 21 12.15 1.30 -12.18
N GLU A 22 12.23 0.33 -13.09
CA GLU A 22 11.55 0.34 -14.39
C GLU A 22 10.02 0.19 -14.29
N TYR A 23 9.49 -0.40 -13.22
CA TYR A 23 8.06 -0.65 -13.08
C TYR A 23 7.34 0.58 -12.52
N SER A 24 6.22 0.95 -13.15
CA SER A 24 5.43 2.10 -12.69
C SER A 24 4.77 1.84 -11.33
N ASN A 25 4.25 0.63 -11.12
CA ASN A 25 3.57 0.24 -9.89
C ASN A 25 4.08 -1.12 -9.42
N VAL A 26 4.42 -1.23 -8.13
CA VAL A 26 4.95 -2.44 -7.52
C VAL A 26 4.44 -2.58 -6.10
N ALA A 27 4.07 -3.80 -5.71
CA ALA A 27 3.81 -4.15 -4.33
C ALA A 27 4.55 -5.45 -3.97
N VAL A 28 5.28 -5.41 -2.86
CA VAL A 28 5.95 -6.57 -2.28
C VAL A 28 5.30 -6.87 -0.95
N TYR A 29 4.84 -8.11 -0.80
CA TYR A 29 4.19 -8.61 0.39
C TYR A 29 5.04 -9.70 1.03
N VAL A 30 5.21 -9.59 2.34
CA VAL A 30 6.03 -10.52 3.12
C VAL A 30 5.19 -11.27 4.14
N ASP A 31 5.62 -12.46 4.53
CA ASP A 31 5.06 -13.19 5.65
C ASP A 31 5.54 -12.62 7.01
N LYS A 32 5.14 -13.30 8.09
CA LYS A 32 5.55 -12.98 9.47
C LYS A 32 7.05 -13.12 9.74
N ASP A 33 7.76 -13.90 8.92
CA ASP A 33 9.21 -14.15 9.03
C ASP A 33 10.00 -13.21 8.10
N ASN A 34 9.35 -12.16 7.56
CA ASN A 34 9.89 -11.21 6.59
C ASN A 34 10.40 -11.86 5.29
N LYS A 35 9.84 -13.00 4.89
CA LYS A 35 10.11 -13.62 3.59
C LYS A 35 9.12 -13.11 2.56
N ILE A 36 9.60 -12.81 1.36
CA ILE A 36 8.75 -12.33 0.27
C ILE A 36 7.87 -13.49 -0.21
N GLU A 37 6.56 -13.33 -0.13
CA GLU A 37 5.59 -14.32 -0.61
C GLU A 37 4.98 -13.91 -1.95
N ILE A 38 4.71 -12.61 -2.13
CA ILE A 38 4.05 -12.08 -3.32
C ILE A 38 4.75 -10.81 -3.80
N ILE A 39 5.01 -10.76 -5.10
CA ILE A 39 5.41 -9.55 -5.81
C ILE A 39 4.38 -9.31 -6.91
N LYS A 40 3.73 -8.15 -6.90
CA LYS A 40 2.88 -7.68 -8.02
C LYS A 40 3.54 -6.48 -8.66
N VAL A 41 3.61 -6.48 -9.98
CA VAL A 41 4.09 -5.35 -10.79
C VAL A 41 3.05 -5.01 -11.85
N SER A 42 2.91 -3.74 -12.19
CA SER A 42 1.97 -3.27 -13.20
C SER A 42 2.41 -1.93 -13.81
N ASP A 43 2.27 -1.81 -15.12
CA ASP A 43 2.45 -0.54 -15.84
C ASP A 43 1.15 0.28 -15.91
N VAL A 44 0.04 -0.30 -15.46
CA VAL A 44 -1.26 0.35 -15.44
C VAL A 44 -1.41 1.07 -14.10
N ASN A 45 -1.67 2.38 -14.16
CA ASN A 45 -1.79 3.21 -12.96
C ASN A 45 -3.16 3.07 -12.27
N ASP A 46 -4.14 2.44 -12.90
CA ASP A 46 -5.46 2.29 -12.31
C ASP A 46 -5.47 1.21 -11.21
N PHE A 47 -5.95 1.57 -10.03
CA PHE A 47 -5.99 0.73 -8.85
C PHE A 47 -7.31 -0.03 -8.67
N PHE A 48 -8.37 0.31 -9.41
CA PHE A 48 -9.65 -0.43 -9.40
C PHE A 48 -9.65 -1.65 -10.31
N LEU A 49 -8.61 -1.82 -11.13
CA LEU A 49 -8.50 -2.95 -12.04
C LEU A 49 -8.02 -4.22 -11.32
N PRO A 50 -8.40 -5.42 -11.80
CA PRO A 50 -7.84 -6.68 -11.30
C PRO A 50 -6.30 -6.75 -11.38
N THR A 51 -5.70 -5.97 -12.29
CA THR A 51 -4.26 -5.82 -12.48
C THR A 51 -3.61 -4.85 -11.50
N SER A 52 -4.38 -4.25 -10.59
CA SER A 52 -3.85 -3.43 -9.49
C SER A 52 -2.85 -4.22 -8.68
N VAL A 53 -1.75 -3.58 -8.27
CA VAL A 53 -0.76 -4.22 -7.41
C VAL A 53 -1.25 -4.39 -5.98
N LEU A 54 -2.34 -3.71 -5.61
CA LEU A 54 -2.97 -3.82 -4.30
C LEU A 54 -3.71 -5.16 -4.16
N LEU A 55 -3.45 -5.88 -3.07
CA LEU A 55 -4.18 -7.10 -2.72
C LEU A 55 -5.49 -6.78 -1.99
N ASP A 56 -6.44 -7.71 -2.08
CA ASP A 56 -7.59 -7.73 -1.18
C ASP A 56 -7.07 -7.76 0.29
N PRO A 57 -7.55 -6.86 1.17
CA PRO A 57 -7.13 -6.78 2.56
C PRO A 57 -7.28 -8.09 3.34
N SER A 58 -8.15 -9.02 2.92
CA SER A 58 -8.25 -10.34 3.55
C SER A 58 -6.93 -11.14 3.52
N TYR A 59 -6.07 -10.93 2.51
CA TYR A 59 -4.72 -11.52 2.44
C TYR A 59 -3.75 -10.88 3.44
N LEU A 60 -3.99 -9.62 3.82
CA LEU A 60 -3.15 -8.86 4.72
C LEU A 60 -3.27 -9.30 6.20
N ASN A 61 -4.16 -10.25 6.49
CA ASN A 61 -4.18 -10.97 7.77
C ASN A 61 -2.96 -11.90 7.94
N LYS A 62 -2.35 -12.34 6.84
CA LYS A 62 -1.18 -13.23 6.83
C LYS A 62 0.05 -12.58 6.23
N LEU A 63 -0.15 -11.53 5.44
CA LEU A 63 0.88 -10.82 4.71
C LEU A 63 0.97 -9.38 5.17
N LYS A 64 2.18 -8.84 5.18
CA LYS A 64 2.42 -7.42 5.41
C LYS A 64 2.85 -6.74 4.12
N VAL A 65 2.35 -5.53 3.87
CA VAL A 65 2.85 -4.66 2.81
C VAL A 65 4.25 -4.20 3.19
N TYR A 66 5.28 -4.71 2.51
CA TYR A 66 6.67 -4.39 2.82
C TYR A 66 7.21 -3.25 1.97
N TYR A 67 6.94 -3.31 0.67
CA TYR A 67 7.30 -2.27 -0.30
C TYR A 67 6.08 -1.98 -1.17
N LEU A 68 5.80 -0.71 -1.39
CA LEU A 68 4.74 -0.27 -2.29
C LEU A 68 5.25 0.95 -3.04
N LYS A 69 5.11 0.91 -4.35
CA LYS A 69 5.39 2.01 -5.27
C LYS A 69 4.18 2.15 -6.15
N LEU A 70 3.58 3.33 -6.17
CA LEU A 70 2.50 3.68 -7.08
C LEU A 70 2.88 4.99 -7.75
N LYS A 71 2.82 5.04 -9.08
CA LYS A 71 3.33 6.19 -9.85
C LYS A 71 2.53 7.47 -9.63
N LYS A 72 1.22 7.35 -9.41
CA LYS A 72 0.25 8.45 -9.39
C LYS A 72 -0.51 8.59 -8.06
N TYR A 73 -0.20 7.72 -7.10
CA TYR A 73 -1.00 7.58 -5.89
C TYR A 73 -0.11 7.28 -4.69
N VAL A 74 -0.65 7.50 -3.51
CA VAL A 74 -0.19 6.89 -2.27
C VAL A 74 -1.34 6.07 -1.73
N ALA A 75 -1.08 4.84 -1.30
CA ALA A 75 -2.08 3.95 -0.75
C ALA A 75 -1.58 3.23 0.51
N PHE A 76 -2.41 3.08 1.52
CA PHE A 76 -2.07 2.26 2.69
C PHE A 76 -3.30 1.50 3.18
N PRO A 77 -3.11 0.26 3.68
CA PRO A 77 -4.23 -0.54 4.13
C PRO A 77 -4.70 -0.04 5.51
N SER A 78 -6.00 -0.17 5.76
CA SER A 78 -6.59 0.00 7.08
C SER A 78 -7.68 -1.04 7.29
N PHE A 79 -7.72 -1.61 8.48
CA PHE A 79 -8.75 -2.51 8.97
C PHE A 79 -9.71 -1.79 9.92
N ASN A 80 -9.49 -0.50 10.17
CA ASN A 80 -10.36 0.36 10.94
C ASN A 80 -11.29 1.17 10.01
N LEU A 81 -12.56 0.79 9.99
CA LEU A 81 -13.57 1.47 9.16
C LEU A 81 -13.75 2.95 9.55
N GLU A 82 -13.59 3.30 10.82
CA GLU A 82 -13.69 4.70 11.26
C GLU A 82 -12.55 5.54 10.71
N LEU A 83 -11.33 4.99 10.66
CA LEU A 83 -10.16 5.64 10.08
C LEU A 83 -10.37 5.90 8.58
N ILE A 84 -10.85 4.90 7.84
CA ILE A 84 -11.19 5.06 6.42
C ILE A 84 -12.25 6.15 6.23
N ARG A 85 -13.34 6.08 7.00
CA ARG A 85 -14.44 7.05 6.94
C ARG A 85 -13.97 8.46 7.25
N TYR A 86 -13.00 8.63 8.13
CA TYR A 86 -12.40 9.92 8.42
C TYR A 86 -11.67 10.47 7.19
N PHE A 87 -10.80 9.69 6.55
CA PHE A 87 -10.03 10.17 5.40
C PHE A 87 -10.89 10.48 4.18
N VAL A 88 -11.89 9.66 3.87
CA VAL A 88 -12.75 9.89 2.67
C VAL A 88 -13.65 11.12 2.78
N GLN A 89 -13.69 11.81 3.92
CA GLN A 89 -14.34 13.12 4.05
C GLN A 89 -13.56 14.25 3.36
N PHE A 90 -12.28 14.04 3.08
CA PHE A 90 -11.43 15.02 2.40
C PHE A 90 -11.42 14.77 0.89
N GLU A 91 -11.64 15.81 0.08
CA GLU A 91 -11.87 15.73 -1.38
C GLU A 91 -10.81 14.94 -2.18
N LYS A 92 -9.56 14.94 -1.71
CA LYS A 92 -8.43 14.29 -2.39
C LYS A 92 -8.21 12.83 -1.99
N TRP A 93 -8.98 12.35 -1.04
CA TRP A 93 -8.86 11.01 -0.47
C TRP A 93 -9.99 10.13 -0.96
N ARG A 94 -9.65 8.87 -1.23
CA ARG A 94 -10.56 7.83 -1.71
C ARG A 94 -10.27 6.56 -0.92
N ALA A 95 -11.22 5.64 -0.94
CA ALA A 95 -11.00 4.33 -0.38
C ALA A 95 -11.49 3.22 -1.30
N MET A 96 -10.80 2.08 -1.23
CA MET A 96 -11.30 0.81 -1.73
C MET A 96 -11.65 -0.06 -0.54
N GLU A 97 -12.94 -0.19 -0.24
CA GLU A 97 -13.43 -0.97 0.90
C GLU A 97 -13.78 -2.39 0.46
N TYR A 98 -13.44 -3.38 1.28
CA TYR A 98 -13.69 -4.78 1.01
C TYR A 98 -14.61 -5.36 2.08
N TYR A 99 -15.67 -6.03 1.61
CA TYR A 99 -16.72 -6.58 2.45
C TYR A 99 -16.94 -8.06 2.11
N CYS A 100 -17.28 -8.85 3.13
CA CYS A 100 -17.80 -10.20 2.96
C CYS A 100 -19.19 -10.24 3.59
N GLY A 101 -20.23 -10.26 2.75
CA GLY A 101 -21.59 -9.92 3.19
C GLY A 101 -21.61 -8.50 3.78
N ASP A 102 -22.22 -8.35 4.96
CA ASP A 102 -22.29 -7.07 5.67
C ASP A 102 -21.05 -6.80 6.55
N THR A 103 -20.05 -7.69 6.56
CA THR A 103 -18.86 -7.56 7.42
C THR A 103 -17.72 -6.89 6.67
N PHE A 104 -17.29 -5.73 7.16
CA PHE A 104 -16.08 -5.05 6.71
C PHE A 104 -14.83 -5.91 6.98
N LYS A 105 -13.96 -6.04 5.98
CA LYS A 105 -12.73 -6.85 6.05
C LYS A 105 -11.44 -6.04 5.99
N GLY A 106 -11.53 -4.77 5.65
CA GLY A 106 -10.40 -3.88 5.44
C GLY A 106 -10.58 -3.07 4.17
N GLY A 107 -9.71 -2.10 3.99
CA GLY A 107 -9.69 -1.27 2.79
C GLY A 107 -8.35 -0.63 2.55
N TRP A 108 -8.22 -0.01 1.38
CA TRP A 108 -7.09 0.82 1.05
C TRP A 108 -7.53 2.27 1.08
N ILE A 109 -6.81 3.09 1.85
CA ILE A 109 -6.94 4.55 1.82
C ILE A 109 -5.97 5.07 0.77
N ILE A 110 -6.45 5.89 -0.16
CA ILE A 110 -5.72 6.29 -1.36
C ILE A 110 -5.87 7.80 -1.57
N TYR A 111 -4.81 8.48 -1.98
CA TYR A 111 -4.90 9.85 -2.50
C TYR A 111 -3.98 10.05 -3.71
N ASP A 112 -4.33 11.03 -4.53
CA ASP A 112 -3.58 11.39 -5.73
C ASP A 112 -2.23 12.02 -5.32
N CYS A 113 -1.15 11.55 -5.94
CA CYS A 113 0.19 12.05 -5.71
C CYS A 113 0.97 12.10 -7.01
N GLU A 114 1.72 13.17 -7.24
CA GLU A 114 2.55 13.32 -8.44
C GLU A 114 4.03 13.53 -8.10
N GLY A 115 4.90 12.93 -8.91
CA GLY A 115 6.35 13.12 -8.83
C GLY A 115 7.09 12.18 -7.86
N GLU A 116 8.38 12.45 -7.66
CA GLU A 116 9.28 11.58 -6.89
C GLU A 116 8.96 11.49 -5.39
N LYS A 117 8.16 12.43 -4.87
CA LYS A 117 7.75 12.44 -3.47
C LYS A 117 6.78 11.31 -3.10
N CYS A 118 6.10 10.71 -4.08
CA CYS A 118 5.06 9.72 -3.80
C CYS A 118 5.60 8.48 -3.12
N GLU A 119 6.74 7.95 -3.58
CA GLU A 119 7.36 6.79 -2.95
C GLU A 119 7.82 7.09 -1.51
N GLN A 120 8.33 8.30 -1.26
CA GLN A 120 8.72 8.71 0.09
C GLN A 120 7.51 8.82 1.03
N LYS A 121 6.42 9.44 0.57
CA LYS A 121 5.16 9.49 1.32
C LYS A 121 4.63 8.09 1.57
N GLN A 122 4.62 7.25 0.54
CA GLN A 122 4.21 5.86 0.59
C GLN A 122 4.96 5.06 1.66
N MET A 123 6.29 5.20 1.71
CA MET A 123 7.12 4.59 2.75
C MET A 123 6.76 5.09 4.15
N LYS A 124 6.47 6.39 4.32
CA LYS A 124 6.08 6.97 5.62
C LYS A 124 4.72 6.45 6.07
N HIS A 125 3.72 6.42 5.19
CA HIS A 125 2.38 5.91 5.52
C HIS A 125 2.41 4.45 5.99
N LEU A 126 3.19 3.57 5.34
CA LEU A 126 3.28 2.15 5.70
C LEU A 126 3.98 1.88 7.05
N ARG A 127 4.62 2.90 7.65
CA ARG A 127 5.27 2.80 8.96
C ARG A 127 4.38 3.24 10.11
N LEU A 128 3.23 3.85 9.81
CA LEU A 128 2.27 4.28 10.82
C LEU A 128 1.35 3.13 11.20
N ASP A 129 0.90 3.15 12.45
CA ASP A 129 -0.07 2.19 12.97
C ASP A 129 -1.47 2.48 12.44
N ASP A 130 -2.27 1.43 12.28
CA ASP A 130 -3.68 1.51 11.89
C ASP A 130 -4.55 1.89 13.09
N SER A 131 -4.47 3.16 13.51
CA SER A 131 -5.17 3.69 14.67
C SER A 131 -5.70 5.10 14.40
N LEU A 132 -6.66 5.56 15.19
CA LEU A 132 -7.16 6.94 15.09
C LEU A 132 -6.12 7.95 15.58
N ASP A 133 -5.18 7.53 16.43
CA ASP A 133 -4.12 8.40 16.94
C ASP A 133 -3.13 8.80 15.83
N SER A 134 -2.95 7.95 14.81
CA SER A 134 -2.03 8.21 13.69
C SER A 134 -2.59 9.14 12.61
N ILE A 135 -3.86 9.58 12.74
CA ILE A 135 -4.52 10.47 11.78
C ILE A 135 -3.70 11.74 11.54
N LYS A 136 -3.18 12.36 12.60
CA LYS A 136 -2.43 13.62 12.49
C LYS A 136 -1.15 13.43 11.69
N GLU A 137 -0.45 12.33 11.92
CA GLU A 137 0.78 11.97 11.21
C GLU A 137 0.49 11.68 9.75
N HIS A 138 -0.59 10.94 9.45
CA HIS A 138 -1.03 10.69 8.07
C HIS A 138 -1.36 11.98 7.32
N MET A 139 -2.07 12.92 7.96
CA MET A 139 -2.39 14.22 7.36
C MET A 139 -1.13 15.08 7.16
N LYS A 140 -0.19 15.05 8.11
CA LYS A 140 1.10 15.73 7.96
C LYS A 140 1.88 15.21 6.75
N ILE A 141 1.95 13.89 6.56
CA ILE A 141 2.63 13.30 5.39
C ILE A 141 1.96 13.73 4.09
N PHE A 142 0.63 13.82 4.08
CA PHE A 142 -0.13 14.28 2.92
C PHE A 142 0.22 15.73 2.53
N GLU A 143 0.45 16.61 3.49
CA GLU A 143 0.74 18.04 3.27
C GLU A 143 2.19 18.38 2.84
N GLU A 144 3.15 17.46 3.01
CA GLU A 144 4.59 17.64 2.66
C GLU A 144 4.91 17.68 1.14
#